data_AF-A0A9P8HUI4-F1
#
_entry.id   AF-A0A9P8HUI4-F1
#
_cell.length_a   1.000
_cell.length_b   1.000
_cell.length_c   1.000
_cell.angle_alpha   90.00
_cell.angle_beta   90.00
_cell.angle_gamma   90.00
#
_symmetry.space_group_name_H-M   'P 1'
#
loop_
_entity.id
_entity.type
_entity.pdbx_description
1 polymer ?
#
loop_
_entity_poly.entity_id
_entity_poly.type
_entity_poly.pdbx_seq_one_letter_code
_entity_poly.pdbx_strand_id
1 'polypeptide(L)'
;MKKYRCPNARLPGKLYRIHHPESRTTYSENGGFLAADNTKIYKEDSEEEFKQDIVRQFSWDYRGPLPFISLFSEREHAENWGLKEPWQGQRPYSLIKQWTLFAINTEVLEDAVFFSLKELVEDHQVQIPDAAQQHIHAAYICLHRIPAAAITDQRNPNQVLLDRDDRYWERKAAQLDYDYLDGSYDSEREALQENWNTIIEKNIEDAW
;
A
#
# COMPACT_ATOMS: atom_id res chain seq x y z
N MET A 1 -8.21 -24.87 -3.42
CA MET A 1 -8.41 -23.41 -3.17
C MET A 1 -8.99 -22.59 -4.34
N LYS A 2 -9.50 -23.20 -5.43
CA LYS A 2 -10.06 -22.43 -6.56
C LYS A 2 -11.25 -21.55 -6.16
N LYS A 3 -12.10 -22.02 -5.24
CA LYS A 3 -13.28 -21.29 -4.75
C LYS A 3 -12.99 -19.93 -4.10
N TYR A 4 -11.78 -19.72 -3.59
CA TYR A 4 -11.38 -18.46 -2.94
C TYR A 4 -10.73 -17.46 -3.89
N ARG A 5 -10.37 -17.91 -5.10
CA ARG A 5 -9.60 -17.08 -6.01
C ARG A 5 -10.45 -15.91 -6.48
N CYS A 6 -9.89 -14.71 -6.40
CA CYS A 6 -10.45 -13.55 -7.06
C CYS A 6 -10.24 -13.72 -8.58
N PRO A 7 -11.30 -13.75 -9.40
CA PRO A 7 -11.19 -13.75 -10.85
C PRO A 7 -10.46 -12.50 -11.35
N ASN A 8 -9.59 -12.66 -12.35
CA ASN A 8 -8.82 -11.54 -12.93
C ASN A 8 -9.71 -10.38 -13.40
N ALA A 9 -10.90 -10.68 -13.92
CA ALA A 9 -11.88 -9.67 -14.35
C ALA A 9 -12.40 -8.76 -13.22
N ARG A 10 -12.23 -9.15 -11.95
CA ARG A 10 -12.61 -8.35 -10.77
C ARG A 10 -11.41 -7.69 -10.09
N LEU A 11 -10.19 -7.94 -10.57
CA LEU A 11 -9.02 -7.26 -10.04
C LEU A 11 -9.02 -5.79 -10.50
N PRO A 12 -8.68 -4.85 -9.61
CA PRO A 12 -8.35 -3.50 -10.04
C PRO A 12 -7.18 -3.53 -11.03
N GLY A 13 -7.22 -2.71 -12.08
CA GLY A 13 -6.14 -2.66 -13.09
C GLY A 13 -4.76 -2.33 -12.52
N LYS A 14 -4.72 -1.71 -11.33
CA LYS A 14 -3.50 -1.51 -10.54
C LYS A 14 -3.69 -1.90 -9.09
N LEU A 15 -2.68 -2.54 -8.54
CA LEU A 15 -2.51 -2.79 -7.12
C LEU A 15 -1.22 -2.15 -6.63
N TYR A 16 -1.15 -1.87 -5.33
CA TYR A 16 -0.04 -1.14 -4.71
C TYR A 16 0.60 -1.97 -3.61
N ARG A 17 1.92 -1.91 -3.50
CA ARG A 17 2.67 -2.62 -2.46
C ARG A 17 3.66 -1.70 -1.77
N ILE A 18 3.60 -1.66 -0.45
CA ILE A 18 4.70 -1.13 0.36
C ILE A 18 5.68 -2.27 0.63
N HIS A 19 6.94 -2.05 0.27
CA HIS A 19 8.05 -2.93 0.63
C HIS A 19 8.99 -2.21 1.59
N HIS A 20 9.38 -2.88 2.66
CA HIS A 20 10.18 -2.34 3.76
C HIS A 20 11.12 -3.42 4.32
N PRO A 21 12.15 -3.09 5.11
CA PRO A 21 13.16 -4.03 5.61
C PRO A 21 12.58 -5.26 6.34
N GLU A 22 11.49 -5.07 7.09
CA GLU A 22 10.81 -6.14 7.85
C GLU A 22 9.82 -6.96 6.98
N SER A 23 9.78 -6.73 5.66
CA SER A 23 8.93 -7.49 4.75
C SER A 23 9.40 -8.94 4.63
N ARG A 24 8.48 -9.90 4.78
CA ARG A 24 8.75 -11.33 4.54
C ARG A 24 9.01 -11.67 3.07
N THR A 25 8.60 -10.82 2.14
CA THR A 25 8.83 -11.03 0.71
C THR A 25 10.20 -10.51 0.32
N THR A 26 10.89 -11.19 -0.60
CA THR A 26 12.06 -10.62 -1.24
C THR A 26 11.67 -9.84 -2.49
N TYR A 27 12.43 -8.80 -2.79
CA TYR A 27 12.31 -8.02 -4.01
C TYR A 27 13.64 -8.03 -4.76
N SER A 28 13.56 -8.11 -6.09
CA SER A 28 14.71 -7.87 -6.98
C SER A 28 14.22 -7.20 -8.26
N GLU A 29 15.02 -6.30 -8.82
CA GLU A 29 14.66 -5.56 -10.03
C GLU A 29 14.33 -6.49 -11.22
N ASN A 30 15.07 -7.58 -11.36
CA ASN A 30 14.89 -8.53 -12.47
C ASN A 30 13.85 -9.63 -12.16
N GLY A 31 13.64 -9.97 -10.89
CA GLY A 31 12.79 -11.08 -10.48
C GLY A 31 11.37 -10.66 -10.07
N GLY A 32 11.21 -9.41 -9.64
CA GLY A 32 10.00 -8.88 -9.02
C GLY A 32 9.92 -9.27 -7.53
N PHE A 33 8.70 -9.52 -7.05
CA PHE A 33 8.46 -9.98 -5.68
C PHE A 33 8.33 -11.49 -5.60
N LEU A 34 8.91 -12.06 -4.55
CA LEU A 34 8.78 -13.46 -4.19
C LEU A 34 8.36 -13.58 -2.72
N ALA A 35 7.34 -14.39 -2.45
CA ALA A 35 6.93 -14.72 -1.09
C ALA A 35 8.03 -15.53 -0.38
N ALA A 36 8.05 -15.49 0.96
CA ALA A 36 9.02 -16.24 1.75
C ALA A 36 8.91 -17.75 1.52
N ASP A 37 7.69 -18.26 1.37
CA ASP A 37 7.41 -19.62 0.92
C ASP A 37 6.85 -19.58 -0.50
N ASN A 38 7.68 -19.81 -1.50
CA ASN A 38 7.25 -19.84 -2.90
C ASN A 38 6.89 -21.25 -3.41
N THR A 39 6.84 -22.24 -2.51
CA THR A 39 6.62 -23.66 -2.87
C THR A 39 5.32 -24.23 -2.33
N LYS A 40 4.67 -23.57 -1.37
CA LYS A 40 3.46 -24.06 -0.71
C LYS A 40 2.27 -24.18 -1.66
N ILE A 41 1.79 -25.41 -1.84
CA ILE A 41 0.61 -25.67 -2.66
C ILE A 41 -0.53 -26.12 -1.75
N TYR A 42 -1.63 -25.37 -1.78
CA TYR A 42 -2.86 -25.75 -1.06
C TYR A 42 -3.72 -26.70 -1.90
N LYS A 43 -3.85 -27.93 -1.42
CA LYS A 43 -4.77 -28.93 -1.98
C LYS A 43 -6.21 -28.62 -1.56
N GLU A 44 -7.17 -29.42 -2.02
CA GLU A 44 -8.59 -29.19 -1.76
C GLU A 44 -8.98 -29.49 -0.30
N ASP A 45 -8.29 -30.44 0.33
CA ASP A 45 -8.37 -30.81 1.74
C ASP A 45 -7.57 -29.89 2.67
N SER A 46 -6.72 -29.00 2.14
CA SER A 46 -5.91 -28.04 2.92
C SER A 46 -6.64 -26.74 3.25
N GLU A 47 -7.98 -26.73 3.31
CA GLU A 47 -8.76 -25.51 3.54
C GLU A 47 -8.43 -24.84 4.87
N GLU A 48 -8.39 -25.62 5.93
CA GLU A 48 -8.13 -25.10 7.28
C GLU A 48 -6.72 -24.50 7.38
N GLU A 49 -5.74 -25.18 6.80
CA GLU A 49 -4.37 -24.68 6.71
C GLU A 49 -4.27 -23.38 5.91
N PHE A 50 -4.97 -23.31 4.76
CA PHE A 50 -5.03 -22.09 3.97
C PHE A 50 -5.58 -20.91 4.77
N LYS A 51 -6.72 -21.10 5.46
CA LYS A 51 -7.32 -20.06 6.30
C LYS A 51 -6.38 -19.64 7.43
N GLN A 52 -5.75 -20.60 8.11
CA GLN A 52 -4.79 -20.31 9.18
C GLN A 52 -3.59 -19.49 8.66
N ASP A 53 -3.10 -19.78 7.46
CA ASP A 53 -2.01 -18.99 6.88
C ASP A 53 -2.47 -17.58 6.46
N ILE A 54 -3.73 -17.39 6.06
CA ILE A 54 -4.31 -16.04 5.89
C ILE A 54 -4.27 -15.30 7.23
N VAL A 55 -4.73 -15.92 8.32
CA VAL A 55 -4.69 -15.29 9.65
C VAL A 55 -3.25 -14.90 10.01
N ARG A 56 -2.31 -15.83 9.87
CA ARG A 56 -0.86 -15.59 10.11
C ARG A 56 -0.27 -14.50 9.22
N GLN A 57 -0.81 -14.29 8.01
CA GLN A 57 -0.37 -13.20 7.13
C GLN A 57 -0.64 -11.83 7.76
N PHE A 58 -1.76 -11.70 8.48
CA PHE A 58 -2.19 -10.46 9.12
C PHE A 58 -1.88 -10.39 10.63
N SER A 59 -1.34 -11.47 11.20
CA SER A 59 -0.86 -11.51 12.59
C SER A 59 0.52 -10.88 12.74
N TRP A 60 0.59 -9.81 13.56
CA TRP A 60 1.80 -9.01 13.75
C TRP A 60 2.91 -9.68 14.55
N ASP A 61 2.62 -10.77 15.25
CA ASP A 61 3.56 -11.60 16.01
C ASP A 61 4.12 -12.78 15.19
N TYR A 62 3.45 -13.16 14.11
CA TYR A 62 3.91 -14.27 13.27
C TYR A 62 5.08 -13.85 12.37
N ARG A 63 6.20 -14.57 12.49
CA ARG A 63 7.44 -14.33 11.72
C ARG A 63 7.83 -15.47 10.79
N GLY A 64 7.03 -16.54 10.74
CA GLY A 64 7.29 -17.67 9.85
C GLY A 64 7.13 -17.31 8.37
N PRO A 65 7.67 -18.15 7.47
CA PRO A 65 7.51 -17.97 6.04
C PRO A 65 6.05 -18.21 5.65
N LEU A 66 5.52 -17.36 4.77
CA LEU A 66 4.17 -17.49 4.21
C LEU A 66 4.21 -17.34 2.69
N PRO A 67 3.26 -17.95 1.98
CA PRO A 67 3.22 -17.92 0.53
C PRO A 67 2.52 -16.71 -0.06
N PHE A 68 2.32 -15.65 0.73
CA PHE A 68 1.51 -14.50 0.34
C PHE A 68 2.30 -13.20 0.24
N ILE A 69 1.93 -12.41 -0.75
CA ILE A 69 2.38 -11.04 -0.97
C ILE A 69 1.16 -10.13 -0.77
N SER A 70 1.19 -9.29 0.28
CA SER A 70 0.10 -8.34 0.57
C SER A 70 0.13 -7.12 -0.35
N LEU A 71 -1.05 -6.68 -0.78
CA LEU A 71 -1.27 -5.61 -1.74
C LEU A 71 -2.46 -4.75 -1.29
N PHE A 72 -2.48 -3.50 -1.75
CA PHE A 72 -3.56 -2.55 -1.57
C PHE A 72 -4.19 -2.22 -2.92
N SER A 73 -5.51 -2.09 -2.99
CA SER A 73 -6.20 -1.59 -4.20
C SER A 73 -6.13 -0.08 -4.35
N GLU A 74 -5.93 0.63 -3.25
CA GLU A 74 -5.94 2.09 -3.22
C GLU A 74 -4.54 2.64 -2.95
N ARG A 75 -4.11 3.56 -3.82
CA ARG A 75 -2.80 4.21 -3.73
C ARG A 75 -2.66 5.00 -2.43
N GLU A 76 -3.62 5.87 -2.14
CA GLU A 76 -3.59 6.74 -0.95
C GLU A 76 -3.60 5.92 0.35
N HIS A 77 -4.30 4.79 0.37
CA HIS A 77 -4.28 3.88 1.51
C HIS A 77 -2.89 3.25 1.71
N ALA A 78 -2.24 2.79 0.62
CA ALA A 78 -0.88 2.27 0.67
C ALA A 78 0.12 3.33 1.15
N GLU A 79 0.01 4.56 0.64
CA GLU A 79 0.86 5.70 1.02
C GLU A 79 0.70 6.04 2.50
N ASN A 80 -0.53 6.15 2.99
CA ASN A 80 -0.83 6.43 4.41
C ASN A 80 -0.31 5.31 5.32
N TRP A 81 -0.44 4.05 4.90
CA TRP A 81 0.12 2.91 5.63
C TRP A 81 1.65 2.96 5.66
N GLY A 82 2.28 3.26 4.53
CA GLY A 82 3.72 3.42 4.40
C GLY A 82 4.26 4.56 5.27
N LEU A 83 3.62 5.72 5.27
CA LEU A 83 4.04 6.89 6.03
C LEU A 83 3.89 6.72 7.55
N LYS A 84 2.96 5.87 8.00
CA LYS A 84 2.80 5.48 9.42
C LYS A 84 3.86 4.50 9.90
N GLU A 85 4.52 3.78 8.98
CA GLU A 85 5.56 2.79 9.27
C GLU A 85 5.21 1.81 10.41
N PRO A 86 4.02 1.17 10.42
CA PRO A 86 3.54 0.36 11.54
C PRO A 86 4.43 -0.87 11.86
N TRP A 87 5.33 -1.24 10.96
CA TRP A 87 6.32 -2.29 11.16
C TRP A 87 7.50 -1.87 12.04
N GLN A 88 7.74 -0.58 12.26
CA GLN A 88 8.82 -0.11 13.15
C GLN A 88 8.49 -0.30 14.64
N GLY A 89 7.20 -0.48 14.98
CA GLY A 89 6.78 -0.61 16.38
C GLY A 89 7.14 0.63 17.20
N GLN A 90 7.76 0.45 18.36
CA GLN A 90 8.23 1.54 19.23
C GLN A 90 9.70 1.93 18.98
N ARG A 91 10.29 1.55 17.84
CA ARG A 91 11.67 1.96 17.52
C ARG A 91 11.72 3.50 17.38
N PRO A 92 12.84 4.14 17.79
CA PRO A 92 13.00 5.57 17.63
C PRO A 92 12.86 5.95 16.16
N TYR A 93 12.21 7.09 15.91
CA TYR A 93 11.91 7.59 14.57
C TYR A 93 13.20 7.66 13.76
N SER A 94 13.28 6.90 12.67
CA SER A 94 14.41 7.01 11.75
C SER A 94 14.22 8.26 10.89
N LEU A 95 15.23 9.14 10.87
CA LEU A 95 15.26 10.27 9.93
C LEU A 95 15.23 9.79 8.47
N ILE A 96 15.71 8.57 8.21
CA ILE A 96 15.70 7.96 6.89
C ILE A 96 14.56 6.93 6.86
N LYS A 97 13.48 7.26 6.16
CA LYS A 97 12.40 6.32 5.86
C LYS A 97 12.90 5.31 4.83
N GLN A 98 12.89 4.04 5.20
CA GLN A 98 13.40 2.94 4.38
C GLN A 98 12.25 2.07 3.90
N TRP A 99 11.46 2.57 2.96
CA TRP A 99 10.44 1.77 2.28
C TRP A 99 10.21 2.30 0.87
N THR A 100 9.65 1.46 0.00
CA THR A 100 9.33 1.82 -1.38
C THR A 100 7.89 1.41 -1.68
N LEU A 101 7.13 2.31 -2.29
CA LEU A 101 5.82 2.05 -2.86
C LEU A 101 5.98 1.57 -4.30
N PHE A 102 5.38 0.43 -4.61
CA PHE A 102 5.35 -0.14 -5.94
C PHE A 102 3.92 -0.10 -6.49
N ALA A 103 3.79 0.27 -7.76
CA ALA A 103 2.55 0.07 -8.52
C ALA A 103 2.69 -1.18 -9.40
N ILE A 104 1.67 -2.04 -9.36
CA ILE A 104 1.64 -3.33 -10.02
C ILE A 104 0.47 -3.34 -10.99
N ASN A 105 0.74 -3.53 -12.28
CA ASN A 105 -0.27 -3.74 -13.31
C ASN A 105 -0.79 -5.19 -13.22
N THR A 106 -2.08 -5.35 -12.98
CA THR A 106 -2.71 -6.67 -12.85
C THR A 106 -3.12 -7.27 -14.19
N GLU A 107 -3.23 -6.46 -15.24
CA GLU A 107 -3.67 -6.91 -16.57
C GLU A 107 -2.66 -7.86 -17.22
N VAL A 108 -1.38 -7.77 -16.84
CA VAL A 108 -0.29 -8.62 -17.35
C VAL A 108 -0.02 -9.85 -16.46
N LEU A 109 -0.87 -10.11 -15.46
CA LEU A 109 -0.70 -11.17 -14.46
C LEU A 109 -1.67 -12.33 -14.68
N GLU A 110 -1.65 -12.92 -15.87
CA GLU A 110 -2.61 -13.97 -16.28
C GLU A 110 -2.58 -15.22 -15.39
N ASP A 111 -1.39 -15.70 -15.03
CA ASP A 111 -1.19 -16.93 -14.24
C ASP A 111 -1.13 -16.70 -12.72
N ALA A 112 -1.13 -15.43 -12.28
CA ALA A 112 -1.02 -15.11 -10.86
C ALA A 112 -2.32 -15.44 -10.11
N VAL A 113 -2.18 -15.86 -8.86
CA VAL A 113 -3.33 -16.25 -8.04
C VAL A 113 -3.54 -15.19 -6.97
N PHE A 114 -4.68 -14.50 -7.08
CA PHE A 114 -5.09 -13.46 -6.13
C PHE A 114 -6.26 -13.91 -5.27
N PHE A 115 -6.31 -13.35 -4.06
CA PHE A 115 -7.45 -13.46 -3.17
C PHE A 115 -7.81 -12.07 -2.64
N SER A 116 -9.10 -11.75 -2.63
CA SER A 116 -9.62 -10.54 -2.01
C SER A 116 -9.80 -10.78 -0.51
N LEU A 117 -9.23 -9.91 0.33
CA LEU A 117 -9.38 -10.06 1.77
C LEU A 117 -10.85 -9.90 2.19
N LYS A 118 -11.58 -9.00 1.52
CA LYS A 118 -13.01 -8.82 1.70
C LYS A 118 -13.80 -10.12 1.55
N GLU A 119 -13.62 -10.81 0.42
CA GLU A 119 -14.34 -12.06 0.12
C GLU A 119 -13.93 -13.17 1.10
N LEU A 120 -12.65 -13.25 1.48
CA LEU A 120 -12.18 -14.21 2.47
C LEU A 120 -12.85 -14.01 3.83
N VAL A 121 -13.02 -12.77 4.29
CA VAL A 121 -13.61 -12.47 5.59
C VAL A 121 -15.14 -12.56 5.54
N GLU A 122 -15.78 -11.90 4.58
CA GLU A 122 -17.24 -11.77 4.51
C GLU A 122 -17.91 -13.06 4.01
N ASP A 123 -17.45 -13.64 2.90
CA ASP A 123 -18.11 -14.79 2.25
C ASP A 123 -17.61 -16.13 2.80
N HIS A 124 -16.37 -16.15 3.32
CA HIS A 124 -15.69 -17.38 3.73
C HIS A 124 -15.33 -17.43 5.22
N GLN A 125 -15.76 -16.41 5.98
CA GLN A 125 -15.70 -16.35 7.44
C GLN A 125 -14.29 -16.51 8.02
N VAL A 126 -13.25 -16.12 7.28
CA VAL A 126 -11.88 -16.11 7.78
C VAL A 126 -11.76 -15.04 8.88
N GLN A 127 -11.37 -15.46 10.08
CA GLN A 127 -11.23 -14.58 11.24
C GLN A 127 -9.83 -13.95 11.26
N ILE A 128 -9.69 -12.71 10.80
CA ILE A 128 -8.43 -11.97 10.86
C ILE A 128 -8.31 -11.16 12.16
N PRO A 129 -7.09 -10.82 12.61
CA PRO A 129 -6.90 -10.00 13.80
C PRO A 129 -7.58 -8.62 13.69
N ASP A 130 -8.11 -8.10 14.80
CA ASP A 130 -8.84 -6.82 14.86
C ASP A 130 -8.06 -5.64 14.25
N ALA A 131 -6.75 -5.58 14.50
CA ALA A 131 -5.87 -4.55 13.96
C ALA A 131 -5.81 -4.53 12.42
N ALA A 132 -6.12 -5.65 11.76
CA ALA A 132 -6.15 -5.79 10.31
C ALA A 132 -7.54 -5.53 9.70
N GLN A 133 -8.60 -5.42 10.51
CA GLN A 133 -9.97 -5.24 9.99
C GLN A 133 -10.14 -3.95 9.18
N GLN A 134 -9.44 -2.88 9.55
CA GLN A 134 -9.42 -1.61 8.81
C GLN A 134 -8.91 -1.73 7.36
N HIS A 135 -8.32 -2.86 6.97
CA HIS A 135 -7.75 -3.09 5.65
C HIS A 135 -8.61 -4.01 4.77
N ILE A 136 -9.70 -4.59 5.30
CA ILE A 136 -10.51 -5.63 4.63
C ILE A 136 -10.90 -5.24 3.21
N HIS A 137 -11.44 -4.03 3.02
CA HIS A 137 -11.98 -3.62 1.72
C HIS A 137 -10.93 -3.25 0.69
N ALA A 138 -9.72 -2.88 1.12
CA ALA A 138 -8.66 -2.40 0.25
C ALA A 138 -7.51 -3.42 0.08
N ALA A 139 -7.56 -4.58 0.74
CA ALA A 139 -6.45 -5.53 0.76
C ALA A 139 -6.67 -6.72 -0.18
N TYR A 140 -5.60 -7.03 -0.91
CA TYR A 140 -5.48 -8.22 -1.75
C TYR A 140 -4.22 -8.98 -1.35
N ILE A 141 -4.21 -10.28 -1.59
CA ILE A 141 -3.02 -11.12 -1.41
C ILE A 141 -2.75 -11.90 -2.69
N CYS A 142 -1.49 -11.90 -3.13
CA CYS A 142 -1.02 -12.68 -4.26
C CYS A 142 -0.23 -13.90 -3.76
N LEU A 143 -0.47 -15.06 -4.35
CA LEU A 143 0.28 -16.28 -4.05
C LEU A 143 1.64 -16.27 -4.77
N HIS A 144 2.69 -16.59 -4.02
CA HIS A 144 4.06 -16.85 -4.46
C HIS A 144 4.84 -15.71 -5.10
N ARG A 145 4.37 -15.13 -6.21
CA ARG A 145 5.22 -14.28 -7.04
C ARG A 145 4.45 -13.18 -7.77
N ILE A 146 5.09 -12.02 -7.87
CA ILE A 146 4.73 -10.96 -8.81
C ILE A 146 5.97 -10.69 -9.68
N PRO A 147 5.94 -10.97 -10.99
CA PRO A 147 7.09 -10.74 -11.88
C PRO A 147 7.44 -9.25 -12.02
N ALA A 148 8.72 -8.96 -12.28
CA ALA A 148 9.21 -7.60 -12.50
C ALA A 148 8.47 -6.87 -13.62
N ALA A 149 8.09 -7.57 -14.70
CA ALA A 149 7.37 -7.01 -15.83
C ALA A 149 5.99 -6.40 -15.47
N ALA A 150 5.42 -6.80 -14.33
CA ALA A 150 4.16 -6.24 -13.84
C ALA A 150 4.36 -4.97 -12.99
N ILE A 151 5.59 -4.66 -12.59
CA ILE A 151 5.89 -3.49 -11.77
C ILE A 151 6.07 -2.28 -12.68
N THR A 152 5.16 -1.32 -12.59
CA THR A 152 5.11 -0.16 -13.50
C THR A 152 5.67 1.12 -12.92
N ASP A 153 5.72 1.24 -11.59
CA ASP A 153 6.23 2.44 -10.90
C ASP A 153 6.84 2.06 -9.55
N GLN A 154 7.82 2.85 -9.11
CA GLN A 154 8.50 2.72 -7.82
C GLN A 154 8.75 4.10 -7.23
N ARG A 155 8.30 4.33 -6.00
CA ARG A 155 8.44 5.61 -5.32
C ARG A 155 9.00 5.43 -3.93
N ASN A 156 10.05 6.18 -3.62
CA ASN A 156 10.57 6.30 -2.26
C ASN A 156 9.67 7.21 -1.40
N PRO A 157 9.89 7.29 -0.08
CA PRO A 157 8.98 8.01 0.82
C PRO A 157 8.95 9.51 0.55
N ASN A 158 10.08 10.10 0.12
CA ASN A 158 10.16 11.52 -0.22
C ASN A 158 9.36 11.84 -1.48
N GLN A 159 9.44 11.00 -2.51
CA GLN A 159 8.63 11.14 -3.72
C GLN A 159 7.12 11.02 -3.43
N VAL A 160 6.75 10.15 -2.48
CA VAL A 160 5.34 10.04 -2.04
C VAL A 160 4.88 11.29 -1.30
N LEU A 161 5.71 11.86 -0.43
CA LEU A 161 5.39 13.10 0.29
C LEU A 161 5.20 14.27 -0.67
N LEU A 162 6.15 14.49 -1.58
CA LEU A 162 6.08 15.57 -2.57
C LEU A 162 4.81 15.45 -3.45
N ASP A 163 4.54 14.27 -4.00
CA ASP A 163 3.34 14.05 -4.83
C ASP A 163 2.02 14.21 -4.04
N ARG A 164 2.03 13.87 -2.75
CA ARG A 164 0.86 14.09 -1.88
C ARG A 164 0.63 15.58 -1.63
N ASP A 165 1.70 16.34 -1.40
CA ASP A 165 1.63 17.78 -1.21
C ASP A 165 1.15 18.48 -2.48
N ASP A 166 1.68 18.10 -3.65
CA ASP A 166 1.23 18.59 -4.95
C ASP A 166 -0.29 18.33 -5.13
N ARG A 167 -0.75 17.10 -4.89
CA ARG A 167 -2.19 16.75 -4.96
C ARG A 167 -3.06 17.49 -3.93
N TYR A 168 -2.51 17.87 -2.79
CA TYR A 168 -3.22 18.68 -1.80
C TYR A 168 -3.39 20.10 -2.31
N TRP A 169 -2.31 20.72 -2.81
CA TRP A 169 -2.34 22.08 -3.32
C TRP A 169 -3.16 22.21 -4.60
N GLU A 170 -3.15 21.23 -5.49
CA GLU A 170 -4.05 21.20 -6.65
C GLU A 170 -5.53 21.18 -6.23
N ARG A 171 -5.89 20.33 -5.26
CA ARG A 171 -7.27 20.27 -4.72
C ARG A 171 -7.66 21.58 -4.04
N LYS A 172 -6.75 22.17 -3.28
CA LYS A 172 -6.98 23.43 -2.59
C LYS A 172 -7.07 24.60 -3.56
N ALA A 173 -6.22 24.66 -4.58
CA ALA A 173 -6.29 25.65 -5.65
C ALA A 173 -7.59 25.54 -6.44
N ALA A 174 -8.04 24.32 -6.76
CA ALA A 174 -9.34 24.13 -7.41
C ALA A 174 -10.51 24.59 -6.52
N GLN A 175 -10.47 24.35 -5.21
CA GLN A 175 -11.47 24.88 -4.27
C GLN A 175 -11.42 26.41 -4.20
N LEU A 176 -10.22 26.99 -4.13
CA LEU A 176 -10.04 28.44 -4.12
C LEU A 176 -10.41 29.09 -5.44
N ASP A 177 -10.29 28.41 -6.58
CA ASP A 177 -10.75 28.89 -7.90
C ASP A 177 -12.28 28.92 -7.98
N TYR A 178 -12.96 27.95 -7.35
CA TYR A 178 -14.41 28.00 -7.14
C TYR A 178 -14.83 29.15 -6.21
N ASP A 179 -14.05 29.44 -5.16
CA ASP A 179 -14.28 30.60 -4.29
C ASP A 179 -13.86 31.94 -4.97
N TYR A 180 -12.90 31.92 -5.89
CA TYR A 180 -12.44 33.10 -6.66
C TYR A 180 -13.45 33.58 -7.71
N LEU A 181 -14.41 32.72 -8.11
CA LEU A 181 -15.58 33.13 -8.88
C LEU A 181 -16.57 34.00 -8.06
N ASP A 182 -16.38 34.15 -6.74
CA ASP A 182 -17.08 35.09 -5.85
C ASP A 182 -16.30 36.41 -5.60
N GLY A 183 -15.17 36.60 -6.27
CA GLY A 183 -14.65 37.94 -6.56
C GLY A 183 -13.39 38.41 -5.82
N SER A 184 -12.56 39.09 -6.62
CA SER A 184 -11.57 40.14 -6.27
C SER A 184 -10.07 39.79 -6.15
N TYR A 185 -9.39 39.92 -7.31
CA TYR A 185 -8.10 40.60 -7.57
C TYR A 185 -6.74 40.04 -7.09
N ASP A 186 -6.11 39.25 -7.98
CA ASP A 186 -4.79 39.41 -8.66
C ASP A 186 -3.51 39.90 -7.92
N SER A 187 -3.49 40.07 -6.60
CA SER A 187 -2.31 40.56 -5.85
C SER A 187 -1.72 39.57 -4.83
N GLU A 188 -2.34 38.40 -4.62
CA GLU A 188 -1.95 37.48 -3.53
C GLU A 188 -0.90 36.44 -3.93
N ARG A 189 -0.62 36.27 -5.22
CA ARG A 189 0.27 35.20 -5.71
C ARG A 189 1.73 35.41 -5.30
N GLU A 190 2.21 36.66 -5.31
CA GLU A 190 3.57 36.99 -4.86
C GLU A 190 3.69 37.00 -3.33
N ALA A 191 2.65 37.41 -2.62
CA ALA A 191 2.63 37.41 -1.14
C ALA A 191 2.63 35.98 -0.55
N LEU A 192 2.04 35.01 -1.26
CA LEU A 192 2.04 33.61 -0.84
C LEU A 192 3.43 32.96 -0.99
N GLN A 193 4.25 33.40 -1.96
CA GLN A 193 5.57 32.82 -2.20
C GLN A 193 6.61 33.29 -1.16
N GLU A 194 6.53 34.53 -0.68
CA GLU A 194 7.40 35.00 0.42
C GLU A 194 7.01 34.38 1.77
N ASN A 195 5.71 34.13 2.01
CA ASN A 195 5.24 33.44 3.22
C ASN A 195 5.67 31.95 3.26
N TRP A 196 5.94 31.36 2.10
CA TRP A 196 6.35 29.96 1.94
C TRP A 196 7.74 29.66 2.53
N ASN A 197 8.70 30.57 2.36
CA ASN A 197 10.05 30.37 2.92
C ASN A 197 10.03 30.45 4.47
N THR A 198 9.20 31.33 5.03
CA THR A 198 9.12 31.52 6.48
C THR A 198 8.34 30.40 7.20
N ILE A 199 7.35 29.80 6.54
CA ILE A 199 6.55 28.70 7.12
C ILE A 199 7.33 27.37 7.09
N ILE A 200 8.14 27.12 6.06
CA ILE A 200 9.00 25.92 6.00
C ILE A 200 10.09 25.96 7.08
N GLU A 201 10.69 27.13 7.33
CA GLU A 201 11.68 27.27 8.42
C GLU A 201 11.07 27.05 9.81
N LYS A 202 9.83 27.52 10.04
CA LYS A 202 9.17 27.39 11.36
C LYS A 202 8.55 26.01 11.64
N ASN A 203 8.02 25.32 10.63
CA ASN A 203 7.35 24.02 10.86
C ASN A 203 8.32 22.83 11.01
N ILE A 204 9.61 23.01 10.72
CA ILE A 204 10.64 21.99 11.01
C ILE A 204 11.04 22.00 12.49
N GLU A 205 10.91 23.13 13.20
CA GLU A 205 11.37 23.26 14.60
C GLU A 205 10.34 22.78 15.65
N ASP A 206 9.05 22.73 15.32
CA ASP A 206 7.96 22.54 16.30
C ASP A 206 7.28 21.15 16.31
N ALA A 207 7.81 20.15 15.61
CA ALA A 207 7.24 18.79 15.60
C ALA A 207 8.10 17.79 16.40
N TRP A 208 8.03 17.88 17.74
CA TRP A 208 8.40 16.80 18.67
C TRP A 208 7.18 15.95 19.05
#